data_AF-E2AB86-F1
#
_entry.id   AF-E2AB86-F1
#
_cell.length_a   1.000
_cell.length_b   1.000
_cell.length_c   1.000
_cell.angle_alpha   90.00
_cell.angle_beta   90.00
_cell.angle_gamma   90.00
#
_symmetry.space_group_name_H-M   'P 1'
#
loop_
_entity.id
_entity.type
_entity.pdbx_description
1 polymer ?
#
loop_
_entity_poly.entity_id
_entity_poly.type
_entity_poly.pdbx_seq_one_letter_code
_entity_poly.pdbx_strand_id
1 'polypeptide(L)'
;MSDSSDDELNCGDDHEKTSWTLYKDRDEWSDVTPLPQDDGPHPVVAIAYSEKFKDAYDYFRAILKSGEKSERALALTEACIWLNPANYTVWQYRREILKALAKNLQEELKYTVRMIKYNSKNYQVWHHRKVIVEWLQDPSEELAFIESVLCKDAKNYHAWQHRQWCIQTFNLYEYELEYVEQLLNDDVRNNSAWNQRYFVISNTTKFEQEVIDREIDFSLEKIELSKGNESAWNYLRGILLHDSKGLGYNEKVRQKCEEMYKEGCRTNHLLACIIDICQEISSDETPSSLFHINSAYELCKDLSKKYDTIRWRYWNYVGNQLKTIKLKTEA
;
A
#
# COMPACT_ATOMS: atom_id res chain seq x y z
N MET A 1 -15.40 12.60 -26.53
CA MET A 1 -14.83 13.87 -26.06
C MET A 1 -15.91 14.60 -25.31
N SER A 2 -15.91 14.43 -24.00
CA SER A 2 -16.70 15.21 -23.05
C SER A 2 -15.69 15.68 -22.02
N ASP A 3 -15.23 16.91 -22.20
CA ASP A 3 -14.42 17.64 -21.23
C ASP A 3 -15.34 17.95 -20.04
N SER A 4 -15.03 17.35 -18.89
CA SER A 4 -15.76 17.53 -17.63
C SER A 4 -14.78 17.31 -16.48
N SER A 5 -13.68 18.06 -16.47
CA SER A 5 -12.67 17.99 -15.41
C SER A 5 -12.57 19.25 -14.55
N ASP A 6 -13.34 20.30 -14.82
CA ASP A 6 -13.19 21.58 -14.12
C ASP A 6 -14.22 21.80 -13.00
N ASP A 7 -15.27 20.95 -12.89
CA ASP A 7 -16.35 21.10 -11.91
C ASP A 7 -16.27 20.15 -10.69
N GLU A 8 -15.27 19.26 -10.61
CA GLU A 8 -15.13 18.30 -9.49
C GLU A 8 -14.17 18.75 -8.37
N LEU A 9 -13.65 19.98 -8.43
CA LEU A 9 -12.91 20.62 -7.33
C LEU A 9 -13.80 21.49 -6.42
N ASN A 10 -15.12 21.31 -6.48
CA ASN A 10 -16.07 21.95 -5.56
C ASN A 10 -16.01 21.32 -4.16
N CYS A 11 -15.06 21.84 -3.39
CA CYS A 11 -15.10 22.20 -1.97
C CYS A 11 -16.36 21.80 -1.15
N GLY A 12 -16.57 20.52 -0.92
CA GLY A 12 -17.63 20.02 -0.04
C GLY A 12 -17.21 19.90 1.43
N ASP A 13 -17.22 21.00 2.17
CA ASP A 13 -17.57 21.10 3.62
C ASP A 13 -17.69 22.60 4.00
N ASP A 14 -18.93 23.11 4.16
CA ASP A 14 -19.42 24.34 4.80
C ASP A 14 -18.69 25.71 4.68
N HIS A 15 -17.57 25.81 3.97
CA HIS A 15 -16.83 27.08 3.78
C HIS A 15 -17.24 27.87 2.52
N GLU A 16 -18.19 27.37 1.72
CA GLU A 16 -18.73 28.03 0.52
C GLU A 16 -19.70 29.20 0.80
N LYS A 17 -19.65 29.81 1.99
CA LYS A 17 -20.39 31.06 2.29
C LYS A 17 -19.52 32.31 2.36
N THR A 18 -18.21 32.19 2.17
CA THR A 18 -17.30 33.34 2.16
C THR A 18 -16.60 33.46 0.81
N SER A 19 -16.86 34.56 0.09
CA SER A 19 -16.14 34.91 -1.14
C SER A 19 -14.64 35.00 -0.86
N TRP A 20 -13.82 34.31 -1.65
CA TRP A 20 -12.36 34.39 -1.54
C TRP A 20 -11.83 35.76 -1.98
N THR A 21 -11.12 36.45 -1.09
CA THR A 21 -10.39 37.70 -1.39
C THR A 21 -8.92 37.39 -1.66
N LEU A 22 -8.34 37.93 -2.74
CA LEU A 22 -6.90 37.79 -3.04
C LEU A 22 -6.06 38.45 -1.95
N TYR A 23 -4.88 37.90 -1.65
CA TYR A 23 -3.96 38.42 -0.64
C TYR A 23 -3.51 39.85 -0.93
N LYS A 24 -3.32 40.21 -2.21
CA LYS A 24 -3.04 41.60 -2.63
C LYS A 24 -4.13 42.61 -2.24
N ASP A 25 -5.36 42.15 -2.01
CA ASP A 25 -6.53 42.98 -1.70
C ASP A 25 -6.91 42.90 -0.20
N ARG A 26 -6.08 42.27 0.64
CA ARG A 26 -6.30 42.13 2.08
C ARG A 26 -5.47 43.16 2.84
N ASP A 27 -6.12 44.01 3.65
CA ASP A 27 -5.46 45.07 4.40
C ASP A 27 -4.34 44.52 5.33
N GLU A 28 -4.54 43.35 5.93
CA GLU A 28 -3.57 42.69 6.80
C GLU A 28 -2.34 42.11 6.09
N TRP A 29 -2.28 42.23 4.76
CA TRP A 29 -1.14 41.83 3.90
C TRP A 29 -0.49 43.02 3.19
N SER A 30 -0.95 44.26 3.46
CA SER A 30 -0.46 45.48 2.81
C SER A 30 1.01 45.82 3.12
N ASP A 31 1.56 45.28 4.20
CA ASP A 31 2.98 45.42 4.59
C ASP A 31 3.90 44.42 3.88
N VAL A 32 3.35 43.43 3.16
CA VAL A 32 4.11 42.39 2.47
C VAL A 32 4.11 42.64 0.97
N THR A 33 5.31 42.88 0.41
CA THR A 33 5.49 42.92 -1.05
C THR A 33 5.51 41.49 -1.60
N PRO A 34 4.56 41.09 -2.47
CA PRO A 34 4.55 39.75 -3.06
C PRO A 34 5.83 39.49 -3.88
N LEU A 35 6.33 38.25 -3.84
CA LEU A 35 7.54 37.84 -4.55
C LEU A 35 7.18 36.91 -5.73
N PRO A 36 7.23 37.39 -6.99
CA PRO A 36 6.95 36.58 -8.16
C PRO A 36 7.86 35.35 -8.28
N GLN A 37 7.36 34.29 -8.91
CA GLN A 37 8.20 33.19 -9.37
C GLN A 37 9.14 33.68 -10.47
N ASP A 38 10.43 33.38 -10.36
CA ASP A 38 11.41 33.63 -11.41
C ASP A 38 11.67 32.34 -12.20
N ASP A 39 10.98 32.19 -13.34
CA ASP A 39 11.18 31.09 -14.29
C ASP A 39 12.21 31.44 -15.39
N GLY A 40 12.92 32.56 -15.24
CA GLY A 40 13.89 33.06 -16.21
C GLY A 40 13.27 33.67 -17.49
N PRO A 41 14.12 34.14 -18.43
CA PRO A 41 13.66 34.81 -19.65
C PRO A 41 13.04 33.86 -20.69
N HIS A 42 13.31 32.56 -20.59
CA HIS A 42 12.85 31.53 -21.52
C HIS A 42 12.29 30.33 -20.73
N PRO A 43 11.10 30.48 -20.12
CA PRO A 43 10.58 29.49 -19.20
C PRO A 43 10.22 28.19 -19.94
N VAL A 44 10.59 27.06 -19.34
CA VAL A 44 10.24 25.71 -19.82
C VAL A 44 9.22 25.09 -18.89
N VAL A 45 8.32 24.25 -19.42
CA VAL A 45 7.20 23.64 -18.66
C VAL A 45 6.40 24.66 -17.83
N ALA A 46 6.29 25.89 -18.33
CA ALA A 46 5.61 26.98 -17.66
C ALA A 46 4.13 26.66 -17.48
N ILE A 47 3.65 26.76 -16.24
CA ILE A 47 2.25 26.51 -15.91
C ILE A 47 1.49 27.83 -16.00
N ALA A 48 0.39 27.84 -16.74
CA ALA A 48 -0.55 28.96 -16.77
C ALA A 48 -1.41 28.97 -15.49
N TYR A 49 -0.84 29.46 -14.39
CA TYR A 49 -1.51 29.52 -13.09
C TYR A 49 -2.73 30.43 -13.10
N SER A 50 -3.77 30.06 -12.33
CA SER A 50 -4.87 30.98 -12.02
C SER A 50 -4.37 32.17 -11.20
N GLU A 51 -5.12 33.28 -11.22
CA GLU A 51 -4.78 34.47 -10.44
C GLU A 51 -4.67 34.15 -8.94
N LYS A 52 -5.64 33.38 -8.41
CA LYS A 52 -5.64 32.91 -7.02
C LYS A 52 -4.37 32.11 -6.67
N PHE A 53 -3.95 31.21 -7.57
CA PHE A 53 -2.74 30.41 -7.34
C PHE A 53 -1.50 31.30 -7.32
N LYS A 54 -1.35 32.16 -8.33
CA LYS A 54 -0.20 33.06 -8.44
C LYS A 54 -0.10 34.00 -7.24
N ASP A 55 -1.21 34.63 -6.87
CA ASP A 55 -1.31 35.55 -5.72
C ASP A 55 -0.88 34.85 -4.42
N ALA A 56 -1.49 33.72 -4.05
CA ALA A 56 -1.12 33.00 -2.84
C ALA A 56 0.37 32.57 -2.82
N TYR A 57 0.89 32.08 -3.95
CA TYR A 57 2.29 31.63 -4.01
C TYR A 57 3.31 32.77 -4.08
N ASP A 58 2.96 33.94 -4.61
CA ASP A 58 3.80 35.13 -4.56
C ASP A 58 3.96 35.61 -3.11
N TYR A 59 2.87 35.62 -2.34
CA TYR A 59 2.91 35.92 -0.91
C TYR A 59 3.65 34.84 -0.12
N PHE A 60 3.48 33.56 -0.46
CA PHE A 60 4.22 32.48 0.21
C PHE A 60 5.72 32.62 0.02
N ARG A 61 6.17 32.94 -1.20
CA ARG A 61 7.59 33.22 -1.48
C ARG A 61 8.12 34.40 -0.67
N ALA A 62 7.33 35.48 -0.53
CA ALA A 62 7.71 36.64 0.27
C ALA A 62 7.88 36.28 1.76
N ILE A 63 6.89 35.59 2.34
CA ILE A 63 6.92 35.12 3.73
C ILE A 63 8.07 34.14 3.98
N LEU A 64 8.28 33.19 3.08
CA LEU A 64 9.37 32.23 3.16
C LEU A 64 10.72 32.94 3.17
N LYS A 65 10.90 33.94 2.29
CA LYS A 65 12.13 34.73 2.19
C LYS A 65 12.38 35.61 3.43
N SER A 66 11.34 36.18 4.03
CA SER A 66 11.49 36.99 5.25
C SER A 66 11.71 36.15 6.51
N GLY A 67 11.35 34.87 6.48
CA GLY A 67 11.42 33.98 7.64
C GLY A 67 10.28 34.21 8.64
N GLU A 68 9.20 34.90 8.25
CA GLU A 68 8.09 35.25 9.13
C GLU A 68 7.34 34.00 9.66
N LYS A 69 7.32 33.83 10.99
CA LYS A 69 6.56 32.78 11.68
C LYS A 69 5.39 33.38 12.45
N SER A 70 4.30 33.70 11.76
CA SER A 70 3.11 34.36 12.31
C SER A 70 1.83 33.54 12.08
N GLU A 71 0.73 33.90 12.75
CA GLU A 71 -0.58 33.28 12.53
C GLU A 71 -1.07 33.47 11.09
N ARG A 72 -0.82 34.65 10.48
CA ARG A 72 -1.17 34.89 9.06
C ARG A 72 -0.32 34.04 8.12
N ALA A 73 0.96 33.81 8.43
CA ALA A 73 1.81 32.90 7.67
C ALA A 73 1.30 31.46 7.76
N LEU A 74 0.84 31.03 8.94
CA LEU A 74 0.22 29.71 9.12
C LEU A 74 -1.05 29.55 8.27
N ALA A 75 -1.94 30.55 8.27
CA ALA A 75 -3.14 30.56 7.44
C ALA A 75 -2.81 30.57 5.94
N LEU A 76 -1.78 31.31 5.53
CA LEU A 76 -1.29 31.29 4.14
C LEU A 76 -0.80 29.90 3.72
N THR A 77 -0.08 29.18 4.59
CA THR A 77 0.34 27.81 4.26
C THR A 77 -0.84 26.88 4.02
N GLU A 78 -1.93 27.04 4.77
CA GLU A 78 -3.16 26.27 4.55
C GLU A 78 -3.74 26.54 3.16
N ALA A 79 -3.86 27.80 2.76
CA ALA A 79 -4.33 28.16 1.42
C ALA A 79 -3.45 27.59 0.31
N CYS A 80 -2.12 27.69 0.44
CA CYS A 80 -1.18 27.13 -0.52
C CYS A 80 -1.25 25.60 -0.59
N ILE A 81 -1.42 24.93 0.55
CA ILE A 81 -1.60 23.47 0.60
C ILE A 81 -2.90 23.04 -0.10
N TRP A 82 -3.99 23.78 0.07
CA TRP A 82 -5.24 23.49 -0.66
C TRP A 82 -5.09 23.69 -2.17
N LEU A 83 -4.26 24.65 -2.61
CA LEU A 83 -3.97 24.88 -4.02
C LEU A 83 -3.03 23.83 -4.62
N ASN A 84 -2.05 23.35 -3.86
CA ASN A 84 -1.15 22.28 -4.26
C ASN A 84 -0.64 21.50 -3.02
N PRO A 85 -1.33 20.40 -2.65
CA PRO A 85 -0.98 19.62 -1.47
C PRO A 85 0.34 18.85 -1.64
N ALA A 86 0.88 18.75 -2.85
CA ALA A 86 2.16 18.10 -3.11
C ALA A 86 3.37 19.01 -2.88
N ASN A 87 3.17 20.31 -2.61
CA ASN A 87 4.28 21.24 -2.37
C ASN A 87 4.92 21.01 -0.99
N TYR A 88 5.97 20.20 -0.96
CA TYR A 88 6.67 19.81 0.27
C TYR A 88 7.34 21.00 1.00
N THR A 89 7.70 22.07 0.29
CA THR A 89 8.29 23.29 0.89
C THR A 89 7.27 23.99 1.79
N VAL A 90 6.01 24.06 1.35
CA VAL A 90 4.93 24.65 2.16
C VAL A 90 4.70 23.83 3.43
N TRP A 91 4.66 22.50 3.31
CA TRP A 91 4.51 21.60 4.47
C TRP A 91 5.66 21.71 5.48
N GLN A 92 6.90 21.79 4.98
CA GLN A 92 8.06 21.99 5.85
C GLN A 92 7.98 23.33 6.57
N TYR A 93 7.66 24.40 5.86
CA TYR A 93 7.55 25.73 6.47
C TYR A 93 6.39 25.81 7.47
N ARG A 94 5.26 25.16 7.17
CA ARG A 94 4.12 25.00 8.09
C ARG A 94 4.57 24.35 9.40
N ARG A 95 5.31 23.24 9.34
CA ARG A 95 5.86 22.55 10.54
C ARG A 95 6.74 23.45 11.39
N GLU A 96 7.57 24.28 10.76
CA GLU A 96 8.38 25.26 11.47
C GLU A 96 7.53 26.36 12.13
N ILE A 97 6.47 26.85 11.45
CA ILE A 97 5.54 27.82 12.04
C ILE A 97 4.79 27.20 13.24
N LEU A 98 4.30 25.96 13.11
CA LEU A 98 3.62 25.25 14.20
C LEU A 98 4.48 25.19 15.47
N LYS A 99 5.78 24.90 15.31
CA LYS A 99 6.75 24.90 16.42
C LYS A 99 6.99 26.29 16.98
N ALA A 100 7.26 27.27 16.12
CA ALA A 100 7.56 28.64 16.53
C ALA A 100 6.40 29.28 17.31
N LEU A 101 5.17 28.99 16.92
CA LEU A 101 3.95 29.50 17.56
C LEU A 101 3.41 28.60 18.68
N ALA A 102 4.08 27.48 18.99
CA ALA A 102 3.62 26.48 19.97
C ALA A 102 2.13 26.10 19.79
N LYS A 103 1.72 25.84 18.55
CA LYS A 103 0.31 25.55 18.22
C LYS A 103 -0.15 24.25 18.87
N ASN A 104 -1.46 24.16 19.14
CA ASN A 104 -2.09 22.92 19.57
C ASN A 104 -2.05 21.89 18.43
N LEU A 105 -1.23 20.85 18.60
CA LEU A 105 -1.01 19.82 17.61
C LEU A 105 -2.23 18.89 17.41
N GLN A 106 -3.16 18.83 18.37
CA GLN A 106 -4.41 18.09 18.21
C GLN A 106 -5.32 18.74 17.16
N GLU A 107 -5.34 20.08 17.10
CA GLU A 107 -6.05 20.79 16.02
C GLU A 107 -5.38 20.57 14.65
N GLU A 108 -4.05 20.42 14.64
CA GLU A 108 -3.32 20.09 13.41
C GLU A 108 -3.61 18.66 12.95
N LEU A 109 -3.78 17.69 13.86
CA LEU A 109 -4.25 16.35 13.49
C LEU A 109 -5.64 16.41 12.83
N LYS A 110 -6.58 17.20 13.35
CA LYS A 110 -7.88 17.43 12.70
C LYS A 110 -7.74 18.05 11.32
N TYR A 111 -6.80 18.98 11.14
CA TYR A 111 -6.47 19.51 9.81
C TYR A 111 -5.98 18.40 8.87
N THR A 112 -5.09 17.51 9.32
CA THR A 112 -4.65 16.38 8.49
C THR A 112 -5.79 15.43 8.12
N VAL A 113 -6.77 15.20 9.00
CA VAL A 113 -7.96 14.39 8.69
C VAL A 113 -8.72 15.01 7.51
N ARG A 114 -8.95 16.32 7.54
CA ARG A 114 -9.59 17.05 6.41
C ARG A 114 -8.75 16.91 5.15
N MET A 115 -7.44 17.12 5.22
CA MET A 115 -6.58 17.04 4.04
C MET A 115 -6.53 15.64 3.43
N ILE A 116 -6.45 14.58 4.24
CA ILE A 116 -6.43 13.18 3.79
C ILE A 116 -7.78 12.79 3.18
N LYS A 117 -8.91 13.31 3.69
CA LYS A 117 -10.24 13.06 3.12
C LYS A 117 -10.29 13.40 1.62
N TYR A 118 -9.67 14.51 1.19
CA TYR A 118 -9.63 14.92 -0.22
C TYR A 118 -8.36 14.48 -0.96
N ASN A 119 -7.26 14.22 -0.24
CA ASN A 119 -5.94 13.98 -0.82
C ASN A 119 -5.28 12.70 -0.27
N SER A 120 -6.04 11.61 -0.20
CA SER A 120 -5.62 10.36 0.47
C SER A 120 -4.42 9.66 -0.19
N LYS A 121 -4.04 10.04 -1.42
CA LYS A 121 -2.90 9.51 -2.17
C LYS A 121 -1.71 10.49 -2.23
N ASN A 122 -1.66 11.46 -1.32
CA ASN A 122 -0.60 12.47 -1.26
C ASN A 122 0.45 12.12 -0.19
N TYR A 123 1.72 12.01 -0.59
CA TYR A 123 2.84 11.68 0.30
C TYR A 123 3.02 12.68 1.45
N GLN A 124 2.91 13.99 1.16
CA GLN A 124 3.23 15.04 2.12
C GLN A 124 2.22 15.09 3.26
N VAL A 125 0.93 14.87 2.99
CA VAL A 125 -0.10 14.88 4.03
C VAL A 125 0.11 13.72 5.02
N TRP A 126 0.39 12.51 4.53
CA TRP A 126 0.69 11.35 5.37
C TRP A 126 1.98 11.53 6.18
N HIS A 127 3.03 12.04 5.53
CA HIS A 127 4.27 12.36 6.22
C HIS A 127 4.06 13.43 7.30
N HIS A 128 3.27 14.46 7.02
CA HIS A 128 2.95 15.50 7.98
C HIS A 128 2.18 14.93 9.17
N ARG A 129 1.14 14.11 8.95
CA ARG A 129 0.43 13.43 10.05
C ARG A 129 1.38 12.61 10.92
N LYS A 130 2.23 11.78 10.31
CA LYS A 130 3.28 11.01 11.01
C LYS A 130 4.13 11.89 11.91
N VAL A 131 4.64 13.02 11.40
CA VAL A 131 5.45 13.96 12.20
C VAL A 131 4.67 14.56 13.37
N ILE A 132 3.40 14.90 13.18
CA ILE A 132 2.55 15.43 14.26
C ILE A 132 2.32 14.38 15.35
N VAL A 133 2.02 13.13 14.97
CA VAL A 133 1.89 12.00 15.91
C VAL A 133 3.22 11.75 16.65
N GLU A 134 4.36 11.83 15.97
CA GLU A 134 5.69 11.74 16.60
C GLU A 134 5.95 12.86 17.61
N TRP A 135 5.47 14.07 17.37
CA TRP A 135 5.63 15.17 18.33
C TRP A 135 4.71 15.02 19.55
N LEU A 136 3.49 14.50 19.32
CA LEU A 136 2.52 14.26 20.39
C LEU A 136 2.83 12.99 21.20
N GLN A 137 3.51 12.01 20.61
CA GLN A 137 3.67 10.66 21.16
C GLN A 137 2.32 10.01 21.54
N ASP A 138 1.27 10.32 20.76
CA ASP A 138 -0.10 9.90 21.02
C ASP A 138 -0.70 9.23 19.77
N PRO A 139 -0.79 7.89 19.74
CA PRO A 139 -1.35 7.16 18.62
C PRO A 139 -2.84 6.80 18.81
N SER A 140 -3.51 7.33 19.84
CA SER A 140 -4.82 6.84 20.31
C SER A 140 -5.92 6.85 19.25
N GLU A 141 -5.88 7.80 18.32
CA GLU A 141 -6.86 7.91 17.23
C GLU A 141 -6.39 7.26 15.91
N GLU A 142 -5.14 6.80 15.81
CA GLU A 142 -4.53 6.46 14.52
C GLU A 142 -5.19 5.23 13.88
N LEU A 143 -5.39 4.15 14.63
CA LEU A 143 -5.94 2.92 14.05
C LEU A 143 -7.38 3.11 13.56
N ALA A 144 -8.20 3.84 14.31
CA ALA A 144 -9.59 4.16 13.94
C ALA A 144 -9.64 5.14 12.75
N PHE A 145 -8.76 6.14 12.72
CA PHE A 145 -8.65 7.04 11.57
C PHE A 145 -8.25 6.28 10.30
N ILE A 146 -7.23 5.43 10.37
CA ILE A 146 -6.75 4.64 9.24
C ILE A 146 -7.84 3.69 8.74
N GLU A 147 -8.55 3.03 9.66
CA GLU A 147 -9.70 2.19 9.31
C GLU A 147 -10.76 2.99 8.53
N SER A 148 -11.07 4.23 8.94
CA SER A 148 -11.99 5.09 8.19
C SER A 148 -11.53 5.41 6.76
N VAL A 149 -10.21 5.47 6.53
CA VAL A 149 -9.62 5.65 5.20
C VAL A 149 -9.70 4.35 4.40
N LEU A 150 -9.36 3.22 5.01
CA LEU A 150 -9.38 1.89 4.38
C LEU A 150 -10.81 1.42 4.07
N CYS A 151 -11.82 1.86 4.82
CA CYS A 151 -13.23 1.63 4.49
C CYS A 151 -13.62 2.27 3.15
N LYS A 152 -12.97 3.38 2.75
CA LYS A 152 -13.20 4.04 1.45
C LYS A 152 -12.31 3.50 0.34
N ASP A 153 -11.06 3.19 0.66
CA ASP A 153 -10.10 2.58 -0.27
C ASP A 153 -9.25 1.55 0.50
N ALA A 154 -9.71 0.29 0.48
CA ALA A 154 -9.11 -0.82 1.21
C ALA A 154 -7.68 -1.15 0.75
N LYS A 155 -7.23 -0.57 -0.37
CA LYS A 155 -5.91 -0.77 -0.97
C LYS A 155 -5.07 0.50 -0.96
N ASN A 156 -5.46 1.54 -0.22
CA ASN A 156 -4.66 2.75 -0.08
C ASN A 156 -3.29 2.42 0.54
N TYR A 157 -2.24 2.53 -0.27
CA TYR A 157 -0.89 2.14 0.13
C TYR A 157 -0.33 2.98 1.27
N HIS A 158 -0.62 4.29 1.28
CA HIS A 158 -0.17 5.18 2.34
C HIS A 158 -0.84 4.88 3.67
N ALA A 159 -2.14 4.56 3.66
CA ALA A 159 -2.87 4.18 4.86
C ALA A 159 -2.29 2.90 5.48
N TRP A 160 -2.01 1.87 4.66
CA TRP A 160 -1.35 0.65 5.11
C TRP A 160 0.08 0.90 5.64
N GLN A 161 0.87 1.69 4.93
CA GLN A 161 2.23 2.06 5.37
C GLN A 161 2.22 2.80 6.71
N HIS A 162 1.29 3.76 6.85
CA HIS A 162 1.12 4.53 8.08
C HIS A 162 0.64 3.63 9.24
N ARG A 163 -0.27 2.69 8.96
CA ARG A 163 -0.73 1.69 9.94
C ARG A 163 0.42 0.85 10.49
N GLN A 164 1.24 0.29 9.59
CA GLN A 164 2.40 -0.51 9.98
C GLN A 164 3.38 0.29 10.83
N TRP A 165 3.65 1.54 10.43
CA TRP A 165 4.50 2.44 11.21
C TRP A 165 3.93 2.70 12.62
N CYS A 166 2.64 3.03 12.74
CA CYS A 166 1.98 3.26 14.03
C CYS A 166 2.07 2.02 14.93
N ILE A 167 1.72 0.86 14.38
CA ILE A 167 1.73 -0.41 15.12
C ILE A 167 3.14 -0.75 15.62
N GLN A 168 4.16 -0.63 14.75
CA GLN A 168 5.54 -0.87 15.14
C GLN A 168 6.06 0.11 16.18
N THR A 169 5.78 1.40 15.99
CA THR A 169 6.33 2.46 16.84
C THR A 169 5.73 2.45 18.23
N PHE A 170 4.43 2.16 18.34
CA PHE A 170 3.68 2.24 19.60
C PHE A 170 3.24 0.87 20.13
N ASN A 171 3.73 -0.23 19.55
CA ASN A 171 3.44 -1.61 19.95
C ASN A 171 1.94 -1.96 19.97
N LEU A 172 1.19 -1.56 18.93
CA LEU A 172 -0.27 -1.70 18.86
C LEU A 172 -0.71 -2.98 18.14
N TYR A 173 -0.11 -4.13 18.48
CA TYR A 173 -0.38 -5.39 17.78
C TYR A 173 -1.61 -6.15 18.27
N GLU A 174 -2.11 -5.85 19.48
CA GLU A 174 -3.07 -6.67 20.24
C GLU A 174 -4.30 -7.11 19.43
N TYR A 175 -4.88 -6.20 18.63
CA TYR A 175 -6.12 -6.45 17.88
C TYR A 175 -5.93 -6.52 16.35
N GLU A 176 -4.67 -6.53 15.88
CA GLU A 176 -4.41 -6.37 14.44
C GLU A 176 -4.71 -7.65 13.65
N LEU A 177 -4.56 -8.84 14.25
CA LEU A 177 -4.94 -10.09 13.58
C LEU A 177 -6.46 -10.20 13.42
N GLU A 178 -7.24 -9.80 14.41
CA GLU A 178 -8.71 -9.76 14.33
C GLU A 178 -9.16 -8.79 13.23
N TYR A 179 -8.54 -7.61 13.17
CA TYR A 179 -8.82 -6.64 12.10
C TYR A 179 -8.50 -7.20 10.71
N VAL A 180 -7.34 -7.85 10.56
CA VAL A 180 -6.95 -8.51 9.31
C VAL A 180 -7.93 -9.62 8.93
N GLU A 181 -8.39 -10.41 9.90
CA GLU A 181 -9.35 -11.48 9.66
C GLU A 181 -10.71 -10.94 9.22
N GLN A 182 -11.20 -9.86 9.83
CA GLN A 182 -12.40 -9.16 9.37
C GLN A 182 -12.27 -8.74 7.90
N LEU A 183 -11.15 -8.08 7.54
CA LEU A 183 -10.93 -7.64 6.15
C LEU A 183 -10.86 -8.80 5.16
N LEU A 184 -10.31 -9.95 5.56
CA LEU A 184 -10.23 -11.15 4.71
C LEU A 184 -11.57 -11.89 4.61
N ASN A 185 -12.44 -11.75 5.61
CA ASN A 185 -13.81 -12.24 5.55
C ASN A 185 -14.67 -11.36 4.62
N ASP A 186 -14.43 -10.05 4.60
CA ASP A 186 -15.10 -9.11 3.69
C ASP A 186 -14.60 -9.26 2.23
N ASP A 187 -13.28 -9.33 2.02
CA ASP A 187 -12.66 -9.58 0.71
C ASP A 187 -11.39 -10.44 0.85
N VAL A 188 -11.55 -11.75 0.62
CA VAL A 188 -10.44 -12.71 0.63
C VAL A 188 -9.37 -12.41 -0.44
N ARG A 189 -9.65 -11.58 -1.46
CA ARG A 189 -8.67 -11.17 -2.50
C ARG A 189 -7.92 -9.89 -2.12
N ASN A 190 -8.14 -9.34 -0.93
CA ASN A 190 -7.43 -8.16 -0.47
C ASN A 190 -5.97 -8.49 -0.15
N ASN A 191 -5.08 -8.34 -1.15
CA ASN A 191 -3.65 -8.61 -0.99
C ASN A 191 -2.99 -7.77 0.11
N SER A 192 -3.50 -6.56 0.40
CA SER A 192 -2.97 -5.74 1.48
C SER A 192 -3.27 -6.34 2.85
N ALA A 193 -4.44 -6.95 3.04
CA ALA A 193 -4.77 -7.66 4.27
C ALA A 193 -3.92 -8.93 4.44
N TRP A 194 -3.66 -9.69 3.37
CA TRP A 194 -2.72 -10.82 3.40
C TRP A 194 -1.29 -10.38 3.77
N ASN A 195 -0.82 -9.29 3.17
CA ASN A 195 0.47 -8.69 3.52
C ASN A 195 0.49 -8.23 4.98
N GLN A 196 -0.59 -7.63 5.47
CA GLN A 196 -0.70 -7.21 6.86
C GLN A 196 -0.69 -8.42 7.81
N ARG A 197 -1.35 -9.53 7.46
CA ARG A 197 -1.28 -10.77 8.22
C ARG A 197 0.15 -11.25 8.42
N TYR A 198 0.91 -11.29 7.32
CA TYR A 198 2.32 -11.67 7.34
C TYR A 198 3.15 -10.70 8.21
N PHE A 199 2.90 -9.40 8.06
CA PHE A 199 3.52 -8.35 8.87
C PHE A 199 3.28 -8.56 10.38
N VAL A 200 2.04 -8.80 10.81
CA VAL A 200 1.74 -8.98 12.24
C VAL A 200 2.46 -10.20 12.80
N ILE A 201 2.36 -11.34 12.12
CA ILE A 201 2.97 -12.60 12.57
C ILE A 201 4.50 -12.48 12.63
N SER A 202 5.11 -11.92 11.59
CA SER A 202 6.56 -11.71 11.53
C SER A 202 7.08 -10.73 12.59
N ASN A 203 6.23 -9.91 13.21
CA ASN A 203 6.62 -8.98 14.28
C ASN A 203 6.19 -9.42 15.69
N THR A 204 5.29 -10.41 15.82
CA THR A 204 4.77 -10.90 17.11
C THR A 204 5.28 -12.30 17.42
N THR A 205 4.51 -13.34 17.08
CA THR A 205 4.79 -14.75 17.40
C THR A 205 5.92 -15.35 16.56
N LYS A 206 6.31 -14.68 15.47
CA LYS A 206 7.27 -15.20 14.48
C LYS A 206 6.75 -16.52 13.86
N PHE A 207 7.59 -17.13 13.03
CA PHE A 207 7.26 -18.36 12.31
C PHE A 207 7.78 -19.58 13.07
N GLU A 208 7.31 -19.77 14.31
CA GLU A 208 7.48 -21.03 15.03
C GLU A 208 6.58 -22.11 14.39
N GLN A 209 6.94 -23.40 14.53
CA GLN A 209 6.26 -24.48 13.80
C GLN A 209 4.74 -24.53 14.08
N GLU A 210 4.31 -24.30 15.32
CA GLU A 210 2.88 -24.26 15.69
C GLU A 210 2.13 -23.12 14.97
N VAL A 211 2.80 -21.98 14.77
CA VAL A 211 2.25 -20.84 14.04
C VAL A 211 2.21 -21.15 12.54
N ILE A 212 3.28 -21.72 11.99
CA ILE A 212 3.35 -22.14 10.59
C ILE A 212 2.20 -23.11 10.28
N ASP A 213 2.02 -24.15 11.11
CA ASP A 213 0.98 -25.16 10.92
C ASP A 213 -0.42 -24.52 10.92
N ARG A 214 -0.68 -23.59 11.86
CA ARG A 214 -1.93 -22.82 11.92
C ARG A 214 -2.14 -21.95 10.67
N GLU A 215 -1.10 -21.26 10.21
CA GLU A 215 -1.21 -20.38 9.03
C GLU A 215 -1.34 -21.16 7.72
N ILE A 216 -0.78 -22.37 7.64
CA ILE A 216 -1.03 -23.29 6.54
C ILE A 216 -2.51 -23.69 6.54
N ASP A 217 -3.06 -24.14 7.67
CA ASP A 217 -4.47 -24.51 7.79
C ASP A 217 -5.39 -23.34 7.40
N PHE A 218 -5.11 -22.13 7.90
CA PHE A 218 -5.81 -20.91 7.53
C PHE A 218 -5.75 -20.63 6.03
N SER A 219 -4.56 -20.74 5.42
CA SER A 219 -4.39 -20.49 3.98
C SER A 219 -5.15 -21.50 3.13
N LEU A 220 -5.11 -22.78 3.49
CA LEU A 220 -5.81 -23.84 2.78
C LEU A 220 -7.33 -23.67 2.89
N GLU A 221 -7.85 -23.24 4.04
CA GLU A 221 -9.26 -22.88 4.21
C GLU A 221 -9.66 -21.74 3.26
N LYS A 222 -8.89 -20.64 3.24
CA LYS A 222 -9.20 -19.50 2.36
C LYS A 222 -9.02 -19.83 0.87
N ILE A 223 -8.13 -20.74 0.51
CA ILE A 223 -7.99 -21.27 -0.86
C ILE A 223 -9.24 -22.06 -1.25
N GLU A 224 -9.85 -22.84 -0.35
CA GLU A 224 -11.07 -23.59 -0.66
C GLU A 224 -12.24 -22.65 -0.98
N LEU A 225 -12.37 -21.53 -0.26
CA LEU A 225 -13.37 -20.50 -0.54
C LEU A 225 -13.21 -19.89 -1.93
N SER A 226 -11.98 -19.76 -2.43
CA SER A 226 -11.71 -19.22 -3.77
C SER A 226 -10.42 -19.80 -4.35
N LYS A 227 -10.53 -20.96 -5.02
CA LYS A 227 -9.41 -21.74 -5.58
C LYS A 227 -8.51 -20.95 -6.55
N GLY A 228 -9.04 -19.90 -7.18
CA GLY A 228 -8.33 -19.01 -8.11
C GLY A 228 -7.83 -17.70 -7.50
N ASN A 229 -7.81 -17.55 -6.17
CA ASN A 229 -7.30 -16.34 -5.51
C ASN A 229 -5.76 -16.39 -5.35
N GLU A 230 -5.04 -15.63 -6.17
CA GLU A 230 -3.58 -15.56 -6.15
C GLU A 230 -3.01 -15.15 -4.78
N SER A 231 -3.66 -14.26 -4.03
CA SER A 231 -3.13 -13.77 -2.75
C SER A 231 -3.02 -14.87 -1.69
N ALA A 232 -4.00 -15.77 -1.60
CA ALA A 232 -3.96 -16.88 -0.65
C ALA A 232 -2.87 -17.89 -1.01
N TRP A 233 -2.68 -18.20 -2.30
CA TRP A 233 -1.59 -19.06 -2.77
C TRP A 233 -0.21 -18.45 -2.54
N ASN A 234 -0.06 -17.14 -2.79
CA ASN A 234 1.20 -16.43 -2.53
C ASN A 234 1.52 -16.39 -1.04
N TYR A 235 0.51 -16.17 -0.19
CA TYR A 235 0.69 -16.20 1.25
C TYR A 235 1.09 -17.60 1.74
N LEU A 236 0.38 -18.66 1.32
CA LEU A 236 0.75 -20.04 1.63
C LEU A 236 2.20 -20.34 1.26
N ARG A 237 2.60 -19.97 0.04
CA ARG A 237 3.99 -20.12 -0.43
C ARG A 237 4.97 -19.37 0.47
N GLY A 238 4.62 -18.14 0.89
CA GLY A 238 5.42 -17.34 1.82
C GLY A 238 5.56 -17.97 3.20
N ILE A 239 4.51 -18.61 3.73
CA ILE A 239 4.56 -19.33 5.00
C ILE A 239 5.43 -20.59 4.90
N LEU A 240 5.29 -21.36 3.81
CA LEU A 240 6.06 -22.58 3.58
C LEU A 240 7.57 -22.35 3.46
N LEU A 241 8.02 -21.13 3.12
CA LEU A 241 9.45 -20.78 3.16
C LEU A 241 10.04 -20.83 4.57
N HIS A 242 9.22 -20.77 5.61
CA HIS A 242 9.65 -20.90 7.01
C HIS A 242 9.45 -22.30 7.57
N ASP A 243 8.74 -23.18 6.85
CA ASP A 243 8.56 -24.57 7.28
C ASP A 243 9.90 -25.31 7.25
N SER A 244 10.25 -25.95 8.37
CA SER A 244 11.47 -26.75 8.48
C SER A 244 11.53 -27.90 7.47
N LYS A 245 10.38 -28.35 6.99
CA LYS A 245 10.22 -29.37 5.95
C LYS A 245 10.32 -28.81 4.53
N GLY A 246 10.39 -27.50 4.34
CA GLY A 246 10.38 -26.87 3.02
C GLY A 246 9.02 -26.95 2.32
N LEU A 247 8.90 -26.40 1.09
CA LEU A 247 7.64 -26.44 0.34
C LEU A 247 7.32 -27.87 -0.12
N GLY A 248 8.36 -28.64 -0.42
CA GLY A 248 8.28 -29.99 -0.98
C GLY A 248 7.72 -31.06 -0.05
N TYR A 249 7.90 -30.95 1.27
CA TYR A 249 7.61 -32.07 2.19
C TYR A 249 6.46 -31.79 3.18
N ASN A 250 5.71 -30.70 3.00
CA ASN A 250 4.51 -30.47 3.79
C ASN A 250 3.33 -31.37 3.33
N GLU A 251 3.04 -32.41 4.11
CA GLU A 251 2.02 -33.43 3.79
C GLU A 251 0.61 -32.85 3.60
N LYS A 252 0.21 -31.88 4.44
CA LYS A 252 -1.13 -31.26 4.34
C LYS A 252 -1.32 -30.55 3.00
N VAL A 253 -0.32 -29.75 2.60
CA VAL A 253 -0.36 -29.02 1.32
C VAL A 253 -0.35 -29.99 0.14
N ARG A 254 0.50 -31.02 0.19
CA ARG A 254 0.54 -32.07 -0.84
C ARG A 254 -0.79 -32.78 -0.98
N GLN A 255 -1.36 -33.25 0.12
CA GLN A 255 -2.67 -33.91 0.12
C GLN A 255 -3.74 -33.00 -0.49
N LYS A 256 -3.79 -31.74 -0.07
CA LYS A 256 -4.76 -30.78 -0.58
C LYS A 256 -4.60 -30.52 -2.09
N CYS A 257 -3.36 -30.36 -2.57
CA CYS A 257 -3.07 -30.22 -3.99
C CYS A 257 -3.53 -31.43 -4.80
N GLU A 258 -3.30 -32.65 -4.32
CA GLU A 258 -3.77 -33.87 -4.98
C GLU A 258 -5.30 -33.97 -5.02
N GLU A 259 -5.96 -33.69 -3.89
CA GLU A 259 -7.42 -33.69 -3.79
C GLU A 259 -8.03 -32.73 -4.81
N MET A 260 -7.59 -31.46 -4.81
CA MET A 260 -8.07 -30.45 -5.76
C MET A 260 -7.79 -30.84 -7.21
N TYR A 261 -6.62 -31.43 -7.49
CA TYR A 261 -6.28 -31.89 -8.84
C TYR A 261 -7.17 -33.07 -9.29
N LYS A 262 -7.44 -34.03 -8.40
CA LYS A 262 -8.35 -35.17 -8.66
C LYS A 262 -9.79 -34.71 -8.88
N GLU A 263 -10.24 -33.67 -8.18
CA GLU A 263 -11.54 -33.02 -8.37
C GLU A 263 -11.65 -32.24 -9.69
N GLY A 264 -10.56 -32.11 -10.46
CA GLY A 264 -10.57 -31.41 -11.75
C GLY A 264 -10.20 -29.92 -11.67
N CYS A 265 -9.74 -29.41 -10.53
CA CYS A 265 -9.24 -28.05 -10.42
C CYS A 265 -7.96 -27.88 -11.27
N ARG A 266 -7.95 -26.87 -12.15
CA ARG A 266 -6.81 -26.55 -13.04
C ARG A 266 -6.46 -25.06 -12.98
N THR A 267 -6.63 -24.42 -11.82
CA THR A 267 -6.17 -23.04 -11.64
C THR A 267 -4.67 -22.98 -11.83
N ASN A 268 -4.18 -21.93 -12.48
CA ASN A 268 -2.76 -21.72 -12.70
C ASN A 268 -1.96 -21.75 -11.38
N HIS A 269 -2.53 -21.26 -10.29
CA HIS A 269 -1.90 -21.27 -8.97
C HIS A 269 -1.72 -22.68 -8.37
N LEU A 270 -2.74 -23.55 -8.48
CA LEU A 270 -2.62 -24.95 -8.04
C LEU A 270 -1.54 -25.67 -8.85
N LEU A 271 -1.58 -25.53 -10.18
CA LEU A 271 -0.62 -26.20 -11.06
C LEU A 271 0.81 -25.69 -10.81
N ALA A 272 0.96 -24.37 -10.60
CA ALA A 272 2.23 -23.76 -10.20
C ALA A 272 2.73 -24.30 -8.86
N CYS A 273 1.86 -24.42 -7.85
CA CYS A 273 2.22 -24.97 -6.54
C CYS A 273 2.71 -26.42 -6.64
N ILE A 274 2.04 -27.26 -7.45
CA ILE A 274 2.51 -28.64 -7.70
C ILE A 274 3.89 -28.63 -8.36
N ILE A 275 4.12 -27.77 -9.36
CA ILE A 275 5.43 -27.66 -10.01
C ILE A 275 6.51 -27.21 -9.03
N ASP A 276 6.24 -26.21 -8.19
CA ASP A 276 7.16 -25.72 -7.16
C ASP A 276 7.54 -26.86 -6.18
N ILE A 277 6.56 -27.65 -5.73
CA ILE A 277 6.78 -28.84 -4.88
C ILE A 277 7.70 -29.85 -5.59
N CYS A 278 7.43 -30.17 -6.87
CA CYS A 278 8.26 -31.11 -7.63
C CYS A 278 9.71 -30.64 -7.81
N GLN A 279 9.94 -29.31 -7.87
CA GLN A 279 11.28 -28.75 -8.03
C GLN A 279 12.15 -28.94 -6.78
N GLU A 280 11.54 -29.05 -5.60
CA GLU A 280 12.26 -29.17 -4.33
C GLU A 280 12.59 -30.63 -3.97
N ILE A 281 11.65 -31.57 -4.18
CA ILE A 281 11.75 -32.95 -3.64
C ILE A 281 12.90 -33.78 -4.23
N SER A 282 13.44 -33.43 -5.42
CA SER A 282 14.51 -34.16 -6.11
C SER A 282 14.28 -35.69 -6.22
N SER A 283 13.61 -36.11 -7.29
CA SER A 283 13.57 -37.47 -7.90
C SER A 283 13.18 -38.72 -7.09
N ASP A 284 12.93 -38.67 -5.77
CA ASP A 284 12.57 -39.86 -4.95
C ASP A 284 11.08 -40.30 -5.04
N GLU A 285 10.26 -39.59 -5.82
CA GLU A 285 8.84 -39.88 -5.99
C GLU A 285 8.59 -41.00 -7.03
N THR A 286 7.54 -41.80 -6.83
CA THR A 286 7.20 -42.83 -7.83
C THR A 286 6.79 -42.18 -9.16
N PRO A 287 7.02 -42.82 -10.32
CA PRO A 287 6.59 -42.27 -11.61
C PRO A 287 5.08 -42.01 -11.74
N SER A 288 4.25 -42.63 -10.88
CA SER A 288 2.81 -42.42 -10.81
C SER A 288 2.40 -41.24 -9.92
N SER A 289 3.31 -40.68 -9.14
CA SER A 289 3.06 -39.55 -8.24
C SER A 289 2.78 -38.27 -9.02
N LEU A 290 1.81 -37.48 -8.53
CA LEU A 290 1.57 -36.13 -9.05
C LEU A 290 2.79 -35.23 -8.86
N PHE A 291 3.59 -35.53 -7.83
CA PHE A 291 4.79 -34.77 -7.46
C PHE A 291 6.07 -35.26 -8.16
N HIS A 292 5.93 -36.18 -9.13
CA HIS A 292 7.05 -36.63 -9.94
C HIS A 292 7.47 -35.58 -10.98
N ILE A 293 8.76 -35.55 -11.33
CA ILE A 293 9.33 -34.55 -12.25
C ILE A 293 8.70 -34.59 -13.65
N ASN A 294 8.31 -35.78 -14.14
CA ASN A 294 7.61 -35.89 -15.42
C ASN A 294 6.21 -35.24 -15.37
N SER A 295 5.50 -35.39 -14.25
CA SER A 295 4.20 -34.76 -14.04
C SER A 295 4.34 -33.23 -14.10
N ALA A 296 5.32 -32.66 -13.39
CA ALA A 296 5.62 -31.23 -13.44
C ALA A 296 5.97 -30.72 -14.85
N TYR A 297 6.71 -31.51 -15.63
CA TYR A 297 7.03 -31.16 -17.01
C TYR A 297 5.79 -31.09 -17.91
N GLU A 298 4.85 -32.03 -17.78
CA GLU A 298 3.58 -31.97 -18.51
C GLU A 298 2.70 -30.80 -18.02
N LEU A 299 2.66 -30.53 -16.71
CA LEU A 299 1.96 -29.37 -16.17
C LEU A 299 2.53 -28.04 -16.71
N CYS A 300 3.85 -27.92 -16.87
CA CYS A 300 4.46 -26.76 -17.53
C CYS A 300 3.94 -26.56 -18.96
N LYS A 301 3.76 -27.63 -19.74
CA LYS A 301 3.18 -27.55 -21.09
C LYS A 301 1.71 -27.14 -21.05
N ASP A 302 0.95 -27.70 -20.11
CA ASP A 302 -0.47 -27.39 -19.94
C ASP A 302 -0.67 -25.92 -19.56
N LEU A 303 0.17 -25.40 -18.66
CA LEU A 303 0.19 -23.97 -18.33
C LEU A 303 0.58 -23.12 -19.54
N SER A 304 1.64 -23.48 -20.27
CA SER A 304 2.09 -22.68 -21.41
C SER A 304 1.12 -22.66 -22.59
N LYS A 305 0.33 -23.72 -22.77
CA LYS A 305 -0.59 -23.86 -23.92
C LYS A 305 -2.05 -23.61 -23.60
N LYS A 306 -2.49 -23.80 -22.36
CA LYS A 306 -3.92 -23.83 -22.01
C LYS A 306 -4.29 -22.97 -20.81
N TYR A 307 -3.60 -23.11 -19.68
CA TYR A 307 -4.11 -22.57 -18.41
C TYR A 307 -3.46 -21.26 -17.94
N ASP A 308 -2.28 -20.89 -18.47
CA ASP A 308 -1.59 -19.62 -18.14
C ASP A 308 -0.78 -19.10 -19.34
N THR A 309 -1.45 -18.95 -20.48
CA THR A 309 -0.83 -18.64 -21.77
C THR A 309 -0.16 -17.27 -21.79
N ILE A 310 -0.56 -16.33 -20.92
CA ILE A 310 0.13 -15.04 -20.79
C ILE A 310 1.58 -15.23 -20.28
N ARG A 311 1.84 -16.27 -19.49
CA ARG A 311 3.16 -16.63 -18.95
C ARG A 311 3.81 -17.80 -19.70
N TRP A 312 3.40 -18.09 -20.94
CA TRP A 312 3.90 -19.26 -21.69
C TRP A 312 5.42 -19.35 -21.81
N ARG A 313 6.12 -18.21 -21.95
CA ARG A 313 7.59 -18.16 -22.01
C ARG A 313 8.22 -18.60 -20.69
N TYR A 314 7.64 -18.17 -19.57
CA TYR A 314 8.08 -18.56 -18.24
C TYR A 314 7.90 -20.07 -18.04
N TRP A 315 6.72 -20.61 -18.36
CA TRP A 315 6.46 -22.04 -18.21
C TRP A 315 7.32 -22.92 -19.13
N ASN A 316 7.63 -22.46 -20.35
CA ASN A 316 8.60 -23.15 -21.21
C ASN A 316 10.01 -23.12 -20.63
N TYR A 317 10.42 -22.00 -20.03
CA TYR A 317 11.70 -21.89 -19.33
C TYR A 317 11.77 -22.86 -18.15
N VAL A 318 10.77 -22.87 -17.27
CA VAL A 318 10.69 -23.79 -16.12
C VAL A 318 10.71 -25.25 -16.58
N GLY A 319 9.92 -25.60 -17.60
CA GLY A 319 9.91 -26.95 -18.18
C GLY A 319 11.27 -27.39 -18.74
N ASN A 320 12.07 -26.47 -19.28
CA ASN A 320 13.43 -26.77 -19.74
C ASN A 320 14.43 -26.96 -18.58
N GLN A 321 14.26 -26.23 -17.46
CA GLN A 321 15.03 -26.47 -16.24
C GLN A 321 14.76 -27.87 -15.68
N LEU A 322 13.49 -28.28 -15.61
CA LEU A 322 13.09 -29.63 -15.16
C LEU A 322 13.71 -30.74 -16.02
N LYS A 323 13.77 -30.57 -17.35
CA LYS A 323 14.47 -31.52 -18.23
C LYS A 323 15.96 -31.65 -17.89
N THR A 324 16.59 -30.53 -17.56
CA THR A 324 18.03 -30.50 -17.24
C THR A 324 18.30 -31.21 -15.92
N ILE A 325 17.44 -31.01 -14.92
CA ILE A 325 17.49 -31.73 -13.64
C ILE A 325 17.33 -33.23 -13.87
N LYS A 326 16.32 -33.63 -14.66
CA LYS A 326 16.08 -35.03 -15.01
C LYS A 326 17.31 -35.70 -15.64
N LEU A 327 17.93 -35.06 -16.63
CA LEU A 327 19.13 -35.58 -17.29
C LEU A 327 20.33 -35.72 -16.35
N LYS A 328 20.41 -34.92 -15.29
CA LYS A 328 21.46 -35.02 -14.27
C LYS A 328 21.22 -36.12 -13.24
N THR A 329 19.96 -36.47 -12.97
CA THR A 329 19.62 -37.53 -12.00
C THR A 329 19.58 -38.92 -12.63
N GLU A 330 19.46 -39.01 -13.96
CA GLU A 330 19.50 -40.27 -14.73
C GLU A 330 20.91 -40.63 -15.26
N ALA A 331 21.89 -39.73 -15.12
CA ALA A 331 23.29 -39.90 -15.52
C ALA A 331 24.19 -40.17 -14.31
#